data_AF-A0A2H6K6X7-F1
#
_entry.id   AF-A0A2H6K6X7-F1
#
_cell.length_a   1.000
_cell.length_b   1.000
_cell.length_c   1.000
_cell.angle_alpha   90.00
_cell.angle_beta   90.00
_cell.angle_gamma   90.00
#
_symmetry.space_group_name_H-M   'P 1'
#
loop_
_entity.id
_entity.type
_entity.pdbx_description
1 polymer ?
#
loop_
_entity_poly.entity_id
_entity_poly.type
_entity_poly.pdbx_seq_one_letter_code
_entity_poly.pdbx_strand_id
1 'polypeptide(L)'
;MSRTSLYTFQLALPHPWLSLSRHVCLLPVGSRAASTTGRVFRTCLPGDDATHPGWVPLSNLYGEHAEAVDSAEPADPGSYDGSKGVKNGSPTINTPNQVLFVARKGLRCQVFDTKLWQDLYQRTVELSDHFHPRQWVELVHIFKRIKVRQGGLLNLATRQLLYHLERLSLEDLSKLALSFAYYQYRHTAMFDRIADVVTTRLRREKLQEGHGTVSTPSDAPEEETDGPVKNRALSKITSYTHLVGAFAKCDHAHKELFEAVAADLVTQMGSKEMLIPPGFLVKIIASYARFGYRHNKLLDALSKEMVTAKIPDDQLLQVQHMMKALEYENDAMLSLFAYRLGNSELAGKQKA
;
A
#
# COMPACT_ATOMS: atom_id res chain seq x y z
N MET A 1 -6.70 32.17 40.00
CA MET A 1 -6.23 30.79 39.74
C MET A 1 -7.35 30.04 39.05
N SER A 2 -7.40 30.11 37.72
CA SER A 2 -8.50 29.57 36.92
C SER A 2 -8.08 28.22 36.34
N ARG A 3 -8.80 27.15 36.72
CA ARG A 3 -8.64 25.81 36.15
C ARG A 3 -9.46 25.72 34.87
N THR A 4 -8.79 25.69 33.73
CA THR A 4 -9.38 25.36 32.43
C THR A 4 -9.64 23.85 32.36
N SER A 5 -10.92 23.48 32.37
CA SER A 5 -11.40 22.12 32.18
C SER A 5 -11.29 21.74 30.70
N LEU A 6 -10.38 20.83 30.37
CA LEU A 6 -10.33 20.19 29.06
C LEU A 6 -11.41 19.11 29.02
N TYR A 7 -12.55 19.43 28.41
CA TYR A 7 -13.57 18.44 28.07
C TYR A 7 -13.12 17.64 26.85
N THR A 8 -12.71 16.39 27.07
CA THR A 8 -12.55 15.40 26.01
C THR A 8 -13.93 14.92 25.58
N PHE A 9 -14.50 15.56 24.55
CA PHE A 9 -15.70 15.04 23.89
C PHE A 9 -15.33 13.80 23.07
N GLN A 10 -15.52 12.61 23.64
CA GLN A 10 -15.61 11.37 22.87
C GLN A 10 -16.96 11.34 22.14
N LEU A 11 -17.03 12.00 20.98
CA LEU A 11 -18.10 11.75 20.03
C LEU A 11 -17.87 10.37 19.39
N ALA A 12 -18.57 9.36 19.92
CA ALA A 12 -18.74 8.08 19.26
C ALA A 12 -19.60 8.27 18.00
N LEU A 13 -18.96 8.66 16.89
CA LEU A 13 -19.60 8.67 15.58
C LEU A 13 -19.91 7.22 15.17
N PRO A 14 -21.16 6.89 14.75
CA PRO A 14 -21.48 5.60 14.20
C PRO A 14 -20.71 5.44 12.89
N HIS A 15 -19.80 4.48 12.82
CA HIS A 15 -18.94 4.23 11.65
C HIS A 15 -19.74 3.71 10.46
N PRO A 16 -19.92 4.46 9.35
CA PRO A 16 -20.31 3.91 8.07
C PRO A 16 -19.02 3.74 7.25
N TRP A 17 -18.05 2.98 7.78
CA TRP A 17 -17.00 2.48 6.90
C TRP A 17 -17.62 1.30 6.16
N LEU A 18 -18.19 1.58 4.99
CA LEU A 18 -18.45 0.57 3.99
C LEU A 18 -17.13 -0.14 3.72
N SER A 19 -16.94 -1.25 4.42
CA SER A 19 -16.16 -2.35 3.91
C SER A 19 -16.79 -2.70 2.56
N LEU A 20 -16.22 -2.21 1.46
CA LEU A 20 -16.28 -2.90 0.18
C LEU A 20 -15.51 -4.24 0.31
N SER A 21 -15.86 -5.04 1.32
CA SER A 21 -15.76 -6.49 1.21
C SER A 21 -16.78 -6.86 0.17
N ARG A 22 -16.31 -7.02 -1.06
CA ARG A 22 -16.97 -7.95 -1.98
C ARG A 22 -17.11 -9.26 -1.21
N HIS A 23 -18.33 -9.60 -0.80
CA HIS A 23 -18.66 -10.94 -0.36
C HIS A 23 -18.26 -11.87 -1.50
N VAL A 24 -17.18 -12.61 -1.31
CA VAL A 24 -16.88 -13.76 -2.14
C VAL A 24 -17.85 -14.83 -1.66
N CYS A 25 -18.94 -15.04 -2.39
CA CYS A 25 -19.77 -16.21 -2.20
C CYS A 25 -18.92 -17.45 -2.49
N LEU A 26 -18.44 -18.11 -1.44
CA LEU A 26 -17.91 -19.47 -1.55
C LEU A 26 -19.11 -20.39 -1.74
N LEU A 27 -19.38 -20.77 -2.99
CA LEU A 27 -20.28 -21.88 -3.29
C LEU A 27 -19.62 -23.19 -2.81
N PRO A 28 -20.35 -24.08 -2.11
CA PRO A 28 -19.82 -25.38 -1.72
C PRO A 28 -19.75 -26.27 -2.96
N VAL A 29 -18.54 -26.55 -3.45
CA VAL A 29 -18.33 -27.56 -4.48
C VAL A 29 -18.14 -28.91 -3.78
N GLY A 30 -18.99 -29.86 -4.16
CA GLY A 30 -19.10 -31.19 -3.58
C GLY A 30 -17.79 -31.98 -3.59
N SER A 31 -17.62 -32.73 -2.50
CA SER A 31 -16.53 -33.65 -2.24
C SER A 31 -16.45 -34.76 -3.29
N ARG A 32 -15.29 -34.93 -3.94
CA ARG A 32 -14.86 -36.20 -4.54
C ARG A 32 -13.44 -36.49 -4.07
N ALA A 33 -13.29 -37.68 -3.48
CA ALA A 33 -12.01 -38.23 -3.08
C ALA A 33 -11.10 -38.43 -4.29
N ALA A 34 -9.83 -38.01 -4.20
CA ALA A 34 -8.79 -38.36 -5.16
C ALA A 34 -7.40 -38.41 -4.52
N SER A 35 -6.87 -39.64 -4.52
CA SER A 35 -5.50 -40.09 -4.74
C SER A 35 -4.35 -39.05 -4.77
N THR A 36 -3.29 -39.40 -4.04
CA THR A 36 -2.03 -38.69 -3.85
C THR A 36 -1.09 -38.78 -5.07
N THR A 37 -1.35 -38.05 -6.16
CA THR A 37 -0.36 -37.85 -7.24
C THR A 37 -0.54 -36.49 -7.93
N GLY A 38 0.46 -35.60 -7.77
CA GLY A 38 0.61 -34.34 -8.51
C GLY A 38 -0.43 -33.24 -8.22
N ARG A 39 -0.14 -32.32 -7.28
CA ARG A 39 -1.01 -31.14 -7.04
C ARG A 39 -0.84 -30.10 -8.15
N VAL A 40 -1.81 -30.01 -9.05
CA VAL A 40 -1.92 -28.97 -10.07
C VAL A 40 -2.98 -27.95 -9.66
N PHE A 41 -2.77 -26.65 -9.92
CA PHE A 41 -3.66 -25.57 -9.48
C PHE A 41 -4.40 -24.92 -10.64
N ARG A 42 -5.70 -24.66 -10.44
CA ARG A 42 -6.51 -23.87 -11.38
C ARG A 42 -6.05 -22.42 -11.28
N THR A 43 -5.48 -21.89 -12.35
CA THR A 43 -5.25 -20.45 -12.48
C THR A 43 -6.24 -19.90 -13.50
N CYS A 44 -6.86 -18.76 -13.21
CA CYS A 44 -7.62 -18.00 -14.19
C CYS A 44 -6.63 -17.09 -14.93
N LEU A 45 -5.76 -17.66 -15.76
CA LEU A 45 -4.97 -16.88 -16.71
C LEU A 45 -5.72 -16.83 -18.05
N PRO A 46 -5.82 -15.67 -18.72
CA PRO A 46 -6.17 -15.64 -20.13
C PRO A 46 -5.01 -16.27 -20.89
N GLY A 47 -5.24 -17.47 -21.43
CA GLY A 47 -4.27 -18.12 -22.31
C GLY A 47 -4.32 -17.48 -23.68
N ASP A 48 -3.14 -17.27 -24.28
CA ASP A 48 -3.02 -17.11 -25.72
C ASP A 48 -3.59 -18.37 -26.38
N ASP A 49 -4.57 -18.13 -27.25
CA ASP A 49 -5.24 -19.02 -28.18
C ASP A 49 -5.61 -20.46 -27.71
N ALA A 50 -6.93 -20.64 -27.58
CA ALA A 50 -7.66 -21.90 -27.76
C ALA A 50 -7.44 -23.06 -26.76
N THR A 51 -6.76 -22.89 -25.63
CA THR A 51 -6.73 -23.91 -24.57
C THR A 51 -7.25 -23.40 -23.22
N HIS A 52 -8.05 -24.25 -22.56
CA HIS A 52 -8.68 -24.02 -21.25
C HIS A 52 -7.76 -23.35 -20.22
N PRO A 53 -8.28 -22.60 -19.23
CA PRO A 53 -7.49 -21.98 -18.16
C PRO A 53 -6.48 -22.98 -17.59
N GLY A 54 -5.21 -22.75 -17.95
CA GLY A 54 -4.13 -23.71 -17.77
C GLY A 54 -3.84 -23.94 -16.30
N TRP A 55 -3.66 -25.20 -15.94
CA TRP A 55 -3.25 -25.55 -14.59
C TRP A 55 -1.76 -25.25 -14.42
N VAL A 56 -1.37 -24.51 -13.38
CA VAL A 56 0.06 -24.33 -13.03
C VAL A 56 0.41 -25.30 -11.91
N PRO A 57 1.28 -26.30 -12.14
CA PRO A 57 1.80 -27.17 -11.09
C PRO A 57 2.51 -26.38 -9.98
N LEU A 58 2.32 -26.76 -8.71
CA LEU A 58 3.07 -26.17 -7.58
C LEU A 58 4.59 -26.23 -7.83
N SER A 59 5.07 -27.32 -8.42
CA SER A 59 6.49 -27.50 -8.80
C SER A 59 7.02 -26.37 -9.68
N ASN A 60 6.19 -25.77 -10.53
CA ASN A 60 6.59 -24.67 -11.41
C ASN A 60 6.71 -23.33 -10.67
N LEU A 61 6.12 -23.22 -9.48
CA LEU A 61 6.33 -22.07 -8.60
C LEU A 61 7.72 -22.11 -7.95
N TYR A 62 8.22 -23.31 -7.66
CA TYR A 62 9.53 -23.55 -7.01
C TYR A 62 10.71 -23.70 -8.00
N GLY A 63 10.50 -23.49 -9.31
CA GLY A 63 11.46 -23.85 -10.37
C GLY A 63 12.83 -23.15 -10.34
N GLU A 64 13.80 -23.82 -10.97
CA GLU A 64 15.28 -23.71 -10.96
C GLU A 64 15.93 -22.32 -11.17
N HIS A 65 15.18 -21.27 -11.50
CA HIS A 65 15.75 -19.95 -11.84
C HIS A 65 16.09 -19.05 -10.66
N ALA A 66 15.85 -19.48 -9.42
CA ALA A 66 16.15 -18.65 -8.25
C ALA A 66 17.63 -18.64 -7.86
N GLU A 67 18.45 -19.54 -8.43
CA GLU A 67 19.89 -19.63 -8.14
C GLU A 67 20.77 -18.81 -9.09
N ALA A 68 20.22 -18.30 -10.21
CA ALA A 68 21.03 -17.76 -11.31
C ALA A 68 21.49 -16.30 -11.15
N VAL A 69 21.14 -15.59 -10.06
CA VAL A 69 21.44 -14.15 -9.93
C VAL A 69 22.61 -13.86 -8.97
N ASP A 70 22.93 -14.77 -8.04
CA ASP A 70 23.98 -14.55 -7.02
C ASP A 70 25.28 -15.33 -7.26
N SER A 71 25.43 -16.00 -8.41
CA SER A 71 26.61 -16.87 -8.67
C SER A 71 27.15 -16.69 -10.08
N ALA A 72 27.74 -15.52 -10.37
CA ALA A 72 28.57 -15.30 -11.54
C ALA A 72 30.06 -15.51 -11.18
N GLU A 73 30.48 -16.76 -10.99
CA GLU A 73 31.89 -17.13 -11.11
C GLU A 73 32.11 -17.86 -12.45
N PRO A 74 33.18 -17.55 -13.20
CA PRO A 74 33.48 -18.21 -14.47
C PRO A 74 33.99 -19.63 -14.23
N ALA A 75 33.22 -20.63 -14.64
CA ALA A 75 33.62 -22.03 -14.56
C ALA A 75 34.55 -22.43 -15.72
N ASP A 76 35.63 -23.12 -15.34
CA ASP A 76 36.70 -23.69 -16.15
C ASP A 76 36.19 -24.81 -17.10
N PRO A 77 36.50 -24.79 -18.41
CA PRO A 77 35.95 -25.73 -19.38
C PRO A 77 36.81 -26.99 -19.47
N GLY A 78 36.65 -27.95 -18.57
CA GLY A 78 37.43 -29.19 -18.66
C GLY A 78 36.96 -30.32 -17.75
N SER A 79 35.93 -31.07 -18.19
CA SER A 79 35.68 -32.50 -17.91
C SER A 79 34.17 -32.76 -17.84
N TYR A 80 33.64 -33.44 -18.86
CA TYR A 80 32.25 -33.87 -18.94
C TYR A 80 32.22 -35.40 -18.92
N ASP A 81 32.02 -35.98 -17.73
CA ASP A 81 31.68 -37.41 -17.58
C ASP A 81 30.19 -37.55 -17.24
N GLY A 82 29.51 -38.33 -18.07
CA GLY A 82 28.06 -38.42 -18.15
C GLY A 82 27.51 -39.50 -17.24
N SER A 83 27.06 -39.11 -16.04
CA SER A 83 26.08 -39.87 -15.24
C SER A 83 25.51 -39.00 -14.11
N LYS A 84 24.65 -38.02 -14.45
CA LYS A 84 23.87 -37.28 -13.45
C LYS A 84 22.52 -37.95 -13.24
N GLY A 85 22.44 -38.82 -12.23
CA GLY A 85 21.16 -39.27 -11.67
C GLY A 85 20.38 -38.07 -11.14
N VAL A 86 19.21 -37.82 -11.72
CA VAL A 86 18.26 -36.79 -11.28
C VAL A 86 17.73 -37.21 -9.90
N LYS A 87 18.39 -36.73 -8.84
CA LYS A 87 17.85 -36.85 -7.48
C LYS A 87 16.58 -36.00 -7.43
N ASN A 88 15.42 -36.68 -7.37
CA ASN A 88 14.10 -36.10 -7.16
C ASN A 88 13.95 -35.49 -5.74
N GLY A 89 14.84 -34.57 -5.38
CA GLY A 89 14.65 -33.72 -4.20
C GLY A 89 13.54 -32.73 -4.49
N SER A 90 12.52 -32.66 -3.63
CA SER A 90 11.55 -31.58 -3.69
C SER A 90 12.29 -30.24 -3.59
N PRO A 91 12.08 -29.29 -4.51
CA PRO A 91 12.79 -28.01 -4.47
C PRO A 91 12.53 -27.30 -3.13
N THR A 92 13.60 -27.09 -2.36
CA THR A 92 13.54 -26.48 -1.02
C THR A 92 13.77 -24.98 -1.12
N ILE A 93 12.87 -24.18 -0.53
CA ILE A 93 13.09 -22.73 -0.38
C ILE A 93 14.10 -22.51 0.75
N ASN A 94 15.28 -21.99 0.39
CA ASN A 94 16.41 -21.79 1.28
C ASN A 94 16.84 -20.32 1.40
N THR A 95 16.31 -19.40 0.57
CA THR A 95 16.67 -17.97 0.62
C THR A 95 15.45 -17.04 0.69
N PRO A 96 15.57 -15.83 1.28
CA PRO A 96 14.52 -14.82 1.25
C PRO A 96 14.06 -14.44 -0.16
N ASN A 97 14.98 -14.42 -1.12
CA ASN A 97 14.67 -14.15 -2.53
C ASN A 97 13.78 -15.23 -3.13
N GLN A 98 14.03 -16.50 -2.80
CA GLN A 98 13.16 -17.62 -3.19
C GLN A 98 11.77 -17.52 -2.56
N VAL A 99 11.67 -17.17 -1.26
CA VAL A 99 10.37 -16.91 -0.61
C VAL A 99 9.60 -15.82 -1.35
N LEU A 100 10.24 -14.68 -1.62
CA LEU A 100 9.62 -13.57 -2.33
C LEU A 100 9.24 -13.92 -3.76
N PHE A 101 10.08 -14.67 -4.47
CA PHE A 101 9.78 -15.13 -5.82
C PHE A 101 8.50 -15.96 -5.87
N VAL A 102 8.38 -16.96 -4.99
CA VAL A 102 7.19 -17.81 -4.89
C VAL A 102 5.99 -16.97 -4.46
N ALA A 103 6.14 -16.07 -3.49
CA ALA A 103 5.06 -15.18 -3.05
C ALA A 103 4.57 -14.23 -4.16
N ARG A 104 5.48 -13.64 -4.95
CA ARG A 104 5.15 -12.79 -6.11
C ARG A 104 4.42 -13.58 -7.19
N LYS A 105 4.90 -14.78 -7.52
CA LYS A 105 4.21 -15.67 -8.48
C LYS A 105 2.83 -16.06 -7.97
N GLY A 106 2.72 -16.47 -6.70
CA GLY A 106 1.46 -16.79 -6.06
C GLY A 106 0.46 -15.64 -6.12
N LEU A 107 0.92 -14.41 -5.86
CA LEU A 107 0.10 -13.21 -6.00
C LEU A 107 -0.32 -12.94 -7.45
N ARG A 108 0.62 -13.01 -8.41
CA ARG A 108 0.36 -12.78 -9.84
C ARG A 108 -0.67 -13.77 -10.40
N CYS A 109 -0.57 -15.04 -9.99
CA CYS A 109 -1.47 -16.11 -10.39
C CYS A 109 -2.72 -16.22 -9.50
N GLN A 110 -2.90 -15.32 -8.52
CA GLN A 110 -4.01 -15.32 -7.57
C GLN A 110 -4.24 -16.68 -6.89
N VAL A 111 -3.16 -17.31 -6.43
CA VAL A 111 -3.24 -18.61 -5.75
C VAL A 111 -3.69 -18.39 -4.31
N PHE A 112 -4.87 -18.90 -3.94
CA PHE A 112 -5.44 -18.79 -2.59
C PHE A 112 -5.25 -20.06 -1.73
N ASP A 113 -4.30 -20.92 -2.08
CA ASP A 113 -4.02 -22.15 -1.32
C ASP A 113 -3.44 -21.81 0.06
N THR A 114 -4.21 -22.10 1.11
CA THR A 114 -3.81 -21.84 2.50
C THR A 114 -2.53 -22.59 2.88
N LYS A 115 -2.32 -23.81 2.34
CA LYS A 115 -1.11 -24.58 2.64
C LYS A 115 0.13 -23.91 2.08
N LEU A 116 0.10 -23.46 0.83
CA LEU A 116 1.20 -22.71 0.23
C LEU A 116 1.59 -21.48 1.06
N TRP A 117 0.60 -20.67 1.45
CA TRP A 117 0.86 -19.46 2.23
C TRP A 117 1.32 -19.75 3.66
N GLN A 118 0.90 -20.89 4.23
CA GLN A 118 1.40 -21.37 5.52
C GLN A 118 2.86 -21.85 5.40
N ASP A 119 3.20 -22.58 4.35
CA ASP A 119 4.57 -23.04 4.08
C ASP A 119 5.50 -21.84 3.85
N LEU A 120 5.06 -20.85 3.06
CA LEU A 120 5.81 -19.58 2.87
C LEU A 120 5.99 -18.81 4.18
N TYR A 121 4.97 -18.76 5.02
CA TYR A 121 5.09 -18.16 6.35
C TYR A 121 6.11 -18.90 7.21
N GLN A 122 6.05 -20.23 7.26
CA GLN A 122 7.00 -21.05 8.04
C GLN A 122 8.45 -20.83 7.57
N ARG A 123 8.69 -20.82 6.24
CA ARG A 123 10.01 -20.50 5.68
C ARG A 123 10.45 -19.07 5.98
N THR A 124 9.51 -18.13 6.02
CA THR A 124 9.82 -16.74 6.41
C THR A 124 10.30 -16.67 7.87
N VAL A 125 9.71 -17.45 8.77
CA VAL A 125 10.14 -17.52 10.18
C VAL A 125 11.57 -18.07 10.27
N GLU A 126 11.85 -19.17 9.58
CA GLU A 126 13.17 -19.82 9.56
C GLU A 126 14.27 -18.91 8.97
N LEU A 127 13.93 -18.13 7.94
CA LEU A 127 14.87 -17.25 7.25
C LEU A 127 14.85 -15.81 7.76
N SER A 128 14.14 -15.53 8.86
CA SER A 128 13.76 -14.17 9.24
C SER A 128 14.93 -13.20 9.41
N ASP A 129 16.06 -13.66 9.93
CA ASP A 129 17.26 -12.83 10.15
C ASP A 129 18.02 -12.49 8.85
N HIS A 130 17.70 -13.17 7.74
CA HIS A 130 18.34 -12.96 6.44
C HIS A 130 17.58 -11.96 5.55
N PHE A 131 16.38 -11.54 5.95
CA PHE A 131 15.58 -10.61 5.16
C PHE A 131 16.09 -9.17 5.29
N HIS A 132 16.30 -8.52 4.16
CA HIS A 132 16.50 -7.07 4.12
C HIS A 132 15.19 -6.31 4.44
N PRO A 133 15.28 -5.08 4.98
CA PRO A 133 14.09 -4.29 5.32
C PRO A 133 13.08 -4.12 4.18
N ARG A 134 13.55 -3.89 2.95
CA ARG A 134 12.66 -3.79 1.77
C ARG A 134 11.92 -5.09 1.46
N GLN A 135 12.60 -6.23 1.61
CA GLN A 135 12.00 -7.54 1.40
C GLN A 135 10.89 -7.83 2.40
N TRP A 136 11.05 -7.41 3.67
CA TRP A 136 9.99 -7.48 4.68
C TRP A 136 8.75 -6.67 4.30
N VAL A 137 8.93 -5.42 3.88
CA VAL A 137 7.82 -4.56 3.45
C VAL A 137 7.07 -5.18 2.28
N GLU A 138 7.79 -5.68 1.30
CA GLU A 138 7.20 -6.32 0.13
C GLU A 138 6.43 -7.59 0.50
N LEU A 139 7.02 -8.46 1.32
CA LEU A 139 6.39 -9.70 1.75
C LEU A 139 5.08 -9.41 2.49
N VAL A 140 5.10 -8.51 3.48
CA VAL A 140 3.90 -8.10 4.22
C VAL A 140 2.84 -7.52 3.27
N HIS A 141 3.27 -6.75 2.28
CA HIS A 141 2.36 -6.19 1.28
C HIS A 141 1.76 -7.27 0.36
N ILE A 142 2.52 -8.29 -0.02
CA ILE A 142 2.02 -9.43 -0.79
C ILE A 142 0.94 -10.18 -0.01
N PHE A 143 1.20 -10.49 1.27
CA PHE A 143 0.21 -11.13 2.15
C PHE A 143 -1.08 -10.30 2.25
N LYS A 144 -0.93 -8.97 2.39
CA LYS A 144 -2.07 -8.02 2.37
C LYS A 144 -2.85 -8.10 1.06
N ARG A 145 -2.18 -8.16 -0.09
CA ARG A 145 -2.85 -8.20 -1.40
C ARG A 145 -3.58 -9.52 -1.66
N ILE A 146 -3.04 -10.65 -1.22
CA ILE A 146 -3.72 -11.95 -1.31
C ILE A 146 -4.77 -12.16 -0.20
N LYS A 147 -4.84 -11.24 0.77
CA LYS A 147 -5.79 -11.24 1.89
C LYS A 147 -5.64 -12.42 2.86
N VAL A 148 -4.46 -13.04 2.91
CA VAL A 148 -4.14 -14.08 3.90
C VAL A 148 -3.63 -13.41 5.17
N ARG A 149 -4.30 -13.63 6.30
CA ARG A 149 -3.91 -13.03 7.58
C ARG A 149 -2.99 -13.97 8.36
N GLN A 150 -1.75 -13.55 8.57
CA GLN A 150 -0.79 -14.23 9.45
C GLN A 150 -0.34 -13.25 10.54
N GLY A 151 -0.94 -13.36 11.74
CA GLY A 151 -0.63 -12.43 12.85
C GLY A 151 0.85 -12.45 13.25
N GLY A 152 1.45 -13.64 13.25
CA GLY A 152 2.87 -13.82 13.54
C GLY A 152 3.78 -13.09 12.55
N LEU A 153 3.39 -12.99 11.27
CA LEU A 153 4.15 -12.28 10.23
C LEU A 153 4.26 -10.79 10.52
N LEU A 154 3.17 -10.16 10.98
CA LEU A 154 3.14 -8.74 11.31
C LEU A 154 3.99 -8.44 12.55
N ASN A 155 3.93 -9.29 13.56
CA ASN A 155 4.78 -9.19 14.76
C ASN A 155 6.25 -9.35 14.40
N LEU A 156 6.59 -10.33 13.57
CA LEU A 156 7.96 -10.61 13.13
C LEU A 156 8.52 -9.44 12.31
N ALA A 157 7.75 -8.94 11.32
CA ALA A 157 8.12 -7.78 10.54
C ALA A 157 8.30 -6.53 11.41
N THR A 158 7.47 -6.34 12.44
CA THR A 158 7.62 -5.22 13.38
C THR A 158 8.97 -5.30 14.10
N ARG A 159 9.32 -6.46 14.66
CA ARG A 159 10.60 -6.66 15.38
C ARG A 159 11.81 -6.40 14.47
N GLN A 160 11.78 -6.94 13.25
CA GLN A 160 12.87 -6.83 12.30
C GLN A 160 13.00 -5.41 11.70
N LEU A 161 11.90 -4.67 11.56
CA LEU A 161 11.92 -3.36 10.90
C LEU A 161 12.07 -2.17 11.84
N LEU A 162 11.73 -2.28 13.12
CA LEU A 162 11.62 -1.13 14.03
C LEU A 162 12.87 -0.24 14.05
N TYR A 163 14.06 -0.85 13.97
CA TYR A 163 15.35 -0.17 14.00
C TYR A 163 15.92 0.17 12.61
N HIS A 164 15.22 -0.21 11.53
CA HIS A 164 15.71 -0.08 10.15
C HIS A 164 14.79 0.75 9.25
N LEU A 165 13.76 1.40 9.80
CA LEU A 165 12.83 2.23 9.04
C LEU A 165 13.50 3.41 8.33
N GLU A 166 14.62 3.90 8.85
CA GLU A 166 15.40 4.99 8.24
C GLU A 166 16.00 4.60 6.87
N ARG A 167 16.09 3.31 6.55
CA ARG A 167 16.58 2.80 5.26
C ARG A 167 15.46 2.62 4.21
N LEU A 168 14.20 2.67 4.63
CA LEU A 168 13.06 2.45 3.76
C LEU A 168 12.66 3.72 3.02
N SER A 169 12.24 3.64 1.77
CA SER A 169 11.72 4.81 1.04
C SER A 169 10.35 5.27 1.58
N LEU A 170 9.89 6.46 1.20
CA LEU A 170 8.52 6.91 1.53
C LEU A 170 7.46 5.93 1.01
N GLU A 171 7.68 5.39 -0.20
CA GLU A 171 6.80 4.39 -0.80
C GLU A 171 6.75 3.13 0.07
N ASP A 172 7.90 2.61 0.50
CA ASP A 172 8.00 1.44 1.35
C ASP A 172 7.28 1.65 2.70
N LEU A 173 7.52 2.79 3.36
CA LEU A 173 6.86 3.15 4.62
C LEU A 173 5.34 3.23 4.45
N SER A 174 4.86 3.81 3.35
CA SER A 174 3.42 3.88 3.06
C SER A 174 2.80 2.51 2.79
N LYS A 175 3.48 1.62 2.07
CA LYS A 175 3.04 0.23 1.82
C LYS A 175 2.97 -0.55 3.12
N LEU A 176 3.94 -0.37 4.01
CA LEU A 176 3.98 -1.02 5.31
C LEU A 176 2.81 -0.55 6.19
N ALA A 177 2.66 0.76 6.37
CA ALA A 177 1.55 1.34 7.14
C ALA A 177 0.19 0.91 6.58
N LEU A 178 0.01 0.96 5.26
CA LEU A 178 -1.21 0.50 4.59
C LEU A 178 -1.50 -0.98 4.84
N SER A 179 -0.47 -1.82 4.87
CA SER A 179 -0.62 -3.25 5.14
C SER A 179 -1.03 -3.51 6.60
N PHE A 180 -0.43 -2.78 7.55
CA PHE A 180 -0.79 -2.86 8.96
C PHE A 180 -2.24 -2.40 9.18
N ALA A 181 -2.62 -1.28 8.58
CA ALA A 181 -3.99 -0.77 8.64
C ALA A 181 -5.02 -1.67 7.94
N TYR A 182 -4.63 -2.42 6.91
CA TYR A 182 -5.52 -3.43 6.30
C TYR A 182 -5.94 -4.49 7.33
N TYR A 183 -4.98 -5.01 8.09
CA TYR A 183 -5.20 -6.02 9.12
C TYR A 183 -5.63 -5.47 10.49
N GLN A 184 -5.85 -4.15 10.59
CA GLN A 184 -6.11 -3.46 11.86
C GLN A 184 -5.03 -3.72 12.92
N TYR A 185 -3.78 -3.88 12.49
CA TYR A 185 -2.65 -4.10 13.37
C TYR A 185 -2.14 -2.75 13.90
N ARG A 186 -2.49 -2.44 15.16
CA ARG A 186 -2.28 -1.14 15.81
C ARG A 186 -1.07 -1.17 16.74
N HIS A 187 0.12 -1.29 16.17
CA HIS A 187 1.36 -1.25 16.96
C HIS A 187 1.86 0.19 17.12
N THR A 188 1.48 0.84 18.22
CA THR A 188 1.71 2.28 18.51
C THR A 188 3.16 2.72 18.23
N ALA A 189 4.14 2.05 18.85
CA ALA A 189 5.55 2.41 18.69
C ALA A 189 6.06 2.29 17.24
N MET A 190 5.43 1.45 16.41
CA MET A 190 5.79 1.36 14.99
C MET A 190 5.24 2.55 14.22
N PHE A 191 3.97 2.91 14.45
CA PHE A 191 3.35 4.06 13.81
C PHE A 191 4.04 5.37 14.22
N ASP A 192 4.39 5.53 15.50
CA ASP A 192 5.18 6.68 15.97
C ASP A 192 6.53 6.73 15.25
N ARG A 193 7.25 5.60 15.19
CA ARG A 193 8.56 5.57 14.51
C ARG A 193 8.45 5.87 13.01
N ILE A 194 7.42 5.36 12.32
CA ILE A 194 7.15 5.72 10.92
C ILE A 194 6.91 7.23 10.80
N ALA A 195 6.11 7.81 11.69
CA ALA A 195 5.80 9.24 11.69
C ALA A 195 7.05 10.09 11.91
N ASP A 196 7.91 9.72 12.86
CA ASP A 196 9.17 10.41 13.15
C ASP A 196 10.09 10.41 11.93
N VAL A 197 10.27 9.25 11.29
CA VAL A 197 11.15 9.11 10.12
C VAL A 197 10.63 9.98 8.97
N VAL A 198 9.33 9.94 8.67
CA VAL A 198 8.75 10.74 7.58
C VAL A 198 8.83 12.23 7.88
N THR A 199 8.45 12.65 9.09
CA THR A 199 8.47 14.05 9.51
C THR A 199 9.90 14.61 9.50
N THR A 200 10.88 13.83 9.98
CA THR A 200 12.30 14.23 9.99
C THR A 200 12.84 14.42 8.57
N ARG A 201 12.48 13.52 7.64
CA ARG A 201 12.88 13.65 6.23
C ARG A 201 12.28 14.89 5.58
N LEU A 202 10.99 15.13 5.78
CA LEU A 202 10.31 16.31 5.28
C LEU A 202 10.91 17.62 5.82
N ARG A 203 11.26 17.65 7.11
CA ARG A 203 11.97 18.81 7.70
C ARG A 203 13.33 19.02 7.05
N ARG A 204 14.09 17.95 6.79
CA ARG A 204 15.39 18.02 6.12
C ARG A 204 15.28 18.52 4.67
N GLU A 205 14.32 18.01 3.91
CA GLU A 205 14.06 18.44 2.53
C GLU A 205 13.76 19.95 2.49
N LYS A 206 12.90 20.47 3.38
CA LYS A 206 12.59 21.91 3.47
C LYS A 206 13.79 22.79 3.80
N LEU A 207 14.72 22.30 4.64
CA LEU A 207 15.93 23.05 4.97
C LEU A 207 16.88 23.14 3.77
N GLN A 208 16.92 22.11 2.92
CA GLN A 208 17.74 22.10 1.71
C GLN A 208 17.18 23.03 0.61
N GLU A 209 15.86 23.11 0.46
CA GLU A 209 15.20 24.00 -0.51
C GLU A 209 15.48 25.49 -0.25
N GLY A 210 15.64 25.90 1.02
CA GLY A 210 15.92 27.29 1.39
C GLY A 210 17.34 27.76 1.11
N HIS A 211 18.30 26.85 0.88
CA HIS A 211 19.71 27.17 0.72
C HIS A 211 20.16 27.37 -0.73
N GLY A 212 19.23 27.54 -1.67
CA GLY A 212 19.50 28.07 -3.02
C GLY A 212 20.76 27.53 -3.67
N THR A 213 21.07 26.24 -3.51
CA THR A 213 22.30 25.66 -4.02
C THR A 213 22.28 25.72 -5.54
N VAL A 214 23.06 26.67 -6.05
CA VAL A 214 23.76 26.58 -7.33
C VAL A 214 24.18 25.12 -7.50
N SER A 215 23.61 24.46 -8.49
CA SER A 215 23.97 23.10 -8.89
C SER A 215 25.48 23.08 -9.17
N THR A 216 26.29 22.63 -8.21
CA THR A 216 27.65 22.20 -8.52
C THR A 216 27.52 20.95 -9.39
N PRO A 217 28.02 20.97 -10.64
CA PRO A 217 28.03 19.79 -11.48
C PRO A 217 28.91 18.75 -10.80
N SER A 218 28.28 17.71 -10.26
CA SER A 218 28.98 16.54 -9.76
C SER A 218 29.20 15.62 -10.96
N ASP A 219 30.45 15.54 -11.44
CA ASP A 219 30.93 14.64 -12.51
C ASP A 219 30.89 13.15 -12.11
N ALA A 220 29.86 12.72 -11.37
CA ALA A 220 29.56 11.31 -11.17
C ALA A 220 28.55 10.89 -12.23
N PRO A 221 28.76 9.77 -12.94
CA PRO A 221 27.77 9.22 -13.85
C PRO A 221 26.58 8.73 -13.03
N GLU A 222 25.64 9.62 -12.74
CA GLU A 222 24.28 9.24 -12.40
C GLU A 222 23.71 8.54 -13.62
N GLU A 223 23.34 7.27 -13.46
CA GLU A 223 22.53 6.57 -14.45
C GLU A 223 21.23 7.36 -14.64
N GLU A 224 21.19 8.17 -15.71
CA GLU A 224 20.03 8.87 -16.24
C GLU A 224 18.95 7.85 -16.58
N THR A 225 18.19 7.44 -15.58
CA THR A 225 16.83 6.96 -15.78
C THR A 225 15.96 8.20 -15.88
N ASP A 226 15.93 8.79 -17.07
CA ASP A 226 15.06 9.90 -17.49
C ASP A 226 13.59 9.42 -17.47
N GLY A 227 13.09 9.17 -16.28
CA GLY A 227 11.68 8.91 -16.02
C GLY A 227 10.96 10.26 -15.95
N PRO A 228 9.81 10.42 -16.64
CA PRO A 228 9.12 11.70 -16.68
C PRO A 228 8.75 12.14 -15.25
N VAL A 229 9.22 13.32 -14.84
CA VAL A 229 9.04 13.96 -13.52
C VAL A 229 7.61 13.85 -12.98
N LYS A 230 6.61 13.78 -13.86
CA LYS A 230 5.18 13.55 -13.58
C LYS A 230 4.91 12.31 -12.72
N ASN A 231 5.69 11.25 -12.91
CA ASN A 231 5.54 10.02 -12.14
C ASN A 231 5.98 10.18 -10.68
N ARG A 232 6.88 11.13 -10.38
CA ARG A 232 7.40 11.34 -9.03
C ARG A 232 6.38 12.02 -8.11
N ALA A 233 5.74 13.09 -8.58
CA ALA A 233 4.73 13.81 -7.80
C ALA A 233 3.53 12.91 -7.48
N LEU A 234 3.04 12.15 -8.47
CA LEU A 234 1.92 11.22 -8.28
C LEU A 234 2.30 10.09 -7.33
N SER A 235 3.52 9.57 -7.42
CA SER A 235 4.03 8.54 -6.50
C SER A 235 4.10 9.07 -5.05
N LYS A 236 4.56 10.32 -4.85
CA LYS A 236 4.54 10.99 -3.54
C LYS A 236 3.11 11.13 -3.02
N ILE A 237 2.18 11.66 -3.81
CA ILE A 237 0.75 11.80 -3.42
C ILE A 237 0.16 10.44 -3.06
N THR A 238 0.43 9.40 -3.85
CA THR A 238 -0.03 8.04 -3.59
C THR A 238 0.48 7.54 -2.24
N SER A 239 1.77 7.72 -1.99
CA SER A 239 2.43 7.30 -0.76
C SER A 239 1.86 8.04 0.46
N TYR A 240 1.68 9.36 0.37
CA TYR A 240 1.06 10.12 1.45
C TYR A 240 -0.39 9.74 1.69
N THR A 241 -1.18 9.55 0.64
CA THR A 241 -2.58 9.12 0.73
C THR A 241 -2.69 7.76 1.43
N HIS A 242 -1.80 6.84 1.12
CA HIS A 242 -1.71 5.55 1.81
C HIS A 242 -1.29 5.71 3.27
N LEU A 243 -0.30 6.56 3.53
CA LEU A 243 0.22 6.82 4.87
C LEU A 243 -0.83 7.44 5.78
N VAL A 244 -1.38 8.62 5.45
CA VAL A 244 -2.37 9.31 6.31
C VAL A 244 -3.65 8.48 6.45
N GLY A 245 -4.06 7.79 5.39
CA GLY A 245 -5.21 6.88 5.46
C GLY A 245 -4.96 5.66 6.34
N ALA A 246 -3.72 5.17 6.43
CA ALA A 246 -3.37 4.10 7.35
C ALA A 246 -3.42 4.57 8.81
N PHE A 247 -2.88 5.76 9.10
CA PHE A 247 -2.96 6.37 10.44
C PHE A 247 -4.41 6.60 10.87
N ALA A 248 -5.23 7.19 10.00
CA ALA A 248 -6.66 7.40 10.26
C ALA A 248 -7.42 6.09 10.50
N LYS A 249 -7.17 5.06 9.68
CA LYS A 249 -7.83 3.76 9.83
C LYS A 249 -7.40 3.01 11.11
N CYS A 250 -6.16 3.16 11.53
CA CYS A 250 -5.65 2.60 12.78
C CYS A 250 -6.02 3.44 14.02
N ASP A 251 -6.68 4.58 13.84
CA ASP A 251 -6.98 5.55 14.90
C ASP A 251 -5.72 6.08 15.61
N HIS A 252 -4.63 6.20 14.87
CA HIS A 252 -3.34 6.67 15.37
C HIS A 252 -3.16 8.15 15.03
N ALA A 253 -3.54 9.02 15.97
CA ALA A 253 -3.43 10.47 15.80
C ALA A 253 -1.96 10.92 15.92
N HIS A 254 -1.43 11.56 14.88
CA HIS A 254 -0.07 12.12 14.90
C HIS A 254 -0.01 13.49 14.21
N LYS A 255 -0.33 14.56 14.96
CA LYS A 255 -0.55 15.90 14.42
C LYS A 255 0.62 16.43 13.57
N GLU A 256 1.86 16.29 14.05
CA GLU A 256 3.04 16.78 13.33
C GLU A 256 3.24 16.12 11.95
N LEU A 257 2.88 14.84 11.84
CA LEU A 257 2.99 14.10 10.58
C LEU A 257 1.96 14.62 9.59
N PHE A 258 0.71 14.79 10.05
CA PHE A 258 -0.36 15.33 9.22
C PHE A 258 -0.04 16.75 8.76
N GLU A 259 0.49 17.62 9.62
CA GLU A 259 0.90 18.98 9.21
C GLU A 259 2.06 18.96 8.21
N ALA A 260 3.07 18.13 8.43
CA ALA A 260 4.21 18.00 7.52
C ALA A 260 3.77 17.48 6.14
N VAL A 261 2.94 16.44 6.11
CA VAL A 261 2.38 15.85 4.88
C VAL A 261 1.42 16.82 4.18
N ALA A 262 0.61 17.57 4.92
CA ALA A 262 -0.29 18.57 4.34
C ALA A 262 0.48 19.62 3.54
N ALA A 263 1.57 20.12 4.11
CA ALA A 263 2.42 21.10 3.44
C ALA A 263 3.03 20.56 2.15
N ASP A 264 3.60 19.35 2.15
CA ASP A 264 4.17 18.76 0.93
C ASP A 264 3.09 18.42 -0.09
N LEU A 265 1.94 17.89 0.32
CA LEU A 265 0.79 17.65 -0.57
C LEU A 265 0.35 18.93 -1.28
N VAL A 266 0.25 20.07 -0.59
CA VAL A 266 -0.08 21.36 -1.23
C VAL A 266 0.94 21.71 -2.32
N THR A 267 2.24 21.52 -2.06
CA THR A 267 3.29 21.74 -3.06
C THR A 267 3.15 20.79 -4.25
N GLN A 268 2.95 19.49 -4.01
CA GLN A 268 2.81 18.48 -5.08
C GLN A 268 1.55 18.70 -5.93
N MET A 269 0.46 19.20 -5.36
CA MET A 269 -0.78 19.50 -6.11
C MET A 269 -0.71 20.82 -6.87
N GLY A 270 0.18 21.73 -6.48
CA GLY A 270 0.40 23.00 -7.20
C GLY A 270 1.04 22.83 -8.58
N SER A 271 1.67 21.69 -8.87
CA SER A 271 2.24 21.41 -10.20
C SER A 271 1.12 21.12 -11.21
N LYS A 272 0.85 22.07 -12.11
CA LYS A 272 -0.33 22.18 -13.01
C LYS A 272 -0.58 21.02 -14.00
N GLU A 273 0.19 19.94 -13.98
CA GLU A 273 0.15 18.91 -15.04
C GLU A 273 -0.30 17.51 -14.57
N MET A 274 -0.88 17.38 -13.38
CA MET A 274 -1.18 16.08 -12.79
C MET A 274 -2.66 15.91 -12.45
N LEU A 275 -3.28 14.86 -13.00
CA LEU A 275 -4.63 14.44 -12.62
C LEU A 275 -4.57 13.50 -11.40
N ILE A 276 -5.10 13.96 -10.28
CA ILE A 276 -5.16 13.15 -9.05
C ILE A 276 -6.38 12.24 -9.11
N PRO A 277 -6.24 10.92 -8.84
CA PRO A 277 -7.38 10.03 -8.78
C PRO A 277 -8.44 10.52 -7.78
N PRO A 278 -9.74 10.60 -8.15
CA PRO A 278 -10.79 11.13 -7.29
C PRO A 278 -10.86 10.46 -5.92
N GLY A 279 -10.65 9.13 -5.87
CA GLY A 279 -10.63 8.38 -4.62
C GLY A 279 -9.50 8.77 -3.66
N PHE A 280 -8.41 9.35 -4.15
CA PHE A 280 -7.35 9.88 -3.28
C PHE A 280 -7.77 11.18 -2.62
N LEU A 281 -8.43 12.09 -3.35
CA LEU A 281 -8.94 13.34 -2.80
C LEU A 281 -9.88 13.07 -1.61
N VAL A 282 -10.87 12.20 -1.83
CA VAL A 282 -11.84 11.79 -0.78
C VAL A 282 -11.13 11.17 0.41
N LYS A 283 -10.15 10.28 0.16
CA LYS A 283 -9.41 9.58 1.22
C LYS A 283 -8.53 10.52 2.04
N ILE A 284 -7.89 11.52 1.41
CA ILE A 284 -7.13 12.53 2.14
C ILE A 284 -8.07 13.30 3.06
N ILE A 285 -9.18 13.86 2.54
CA ILE A 285 -10.15 14.60 3.36
C ILE A 285 -10.66 13.74 4.53
N ALA A 286 -11.03 12.50 4.28
CA ALA A 286 -11.48 11.58 5.31
C ALA A 286 -10.44 11.34 6.41
N SER A 287 -9.16 11.26 6.03
CA SER A 287 -8.06 11.05 6.97
C SER A 287 -7.87 12.25 7.91
N TYR A 288 -8.01 13.47 7.41
CA TYR A 288 -7.90 14.69 8.21
C TYR A 288 -9.17 14.92 9.06
N ALA A 289 -10.35 14.71 8.46
CA ALA A 289 -11.64 14.81 9.15
C ALA A 289 -11.73 13.83 10.33
N ARG A 290 -11.17 12.62 10.21
CA ARG A 290 -11.15 11.62 11.29
C ARG A 290 -10.60 12.16 12.61
N PHE A 291 -9.60 13.03 12.55
CA PHE A 291 -8.94 13.60 13.73
C PHE A 291 -9.29 15.09 13.98
N GLY A 292 -10.22 15.66 13.19
CA GLY A 292 -10.53 17.09 13.27
C GLY A 292 -9.37 17.99 12.84
N TYR A 293 -8.44 17.49 12.03
CA TYR A 293 -7.28 18.28 11.58
C TYR A 293 -7.66 19.20 10.43
N ARG A 294 -7.98 20.44 10.76
CA ARG A 294 -8.30 21.48 9.78
C ARG A 294 -7.02 22.14 9.24
N HIS A 295 -6.64 21.80 8.01
CA HIS A 295 -5.53 22.46 7.31
C HIS A 295 -6.04 23.22 6.08
N ASN A 296 -6.40 24.50 6.25
CA ASN A 296 -7.11 25.31 5.24
C ASN A 296 -6.44 25.26 3.86
N LYS A 297 -5.13 25.49 3.77
CA LYS A 297 -4.40 25.47 2.48
C LYS A 297 -4.50 24.12 1.74
N LEU A 298 -4.56 23.02 2.50
CA LEU A 298 -4.69 21.68 1.92
C LEU A 298 -6.12 21.47 1.43
N LEU A 299 -7.11 21.84 2.25
CA LEU A 299 -8.51 21.76 1.89
C LEU A 299 -8.84 22.65 0.68
N ASP A 300 -8.23 23.83 0.57
CA ASP A 300 -8.35 24.70 -0.61
C ASP A 300 -7.78 24.04 -1.86
N ALA A 301 -6.60 23.41 -1.76
CA ALA A 301 -5.96 22.70 -2.87
C ALA A 301 -6.79 21.48 -3.32
N LEU A 302 -7.25 20.67 -2.36
CA LEU A 302 -8.13 19.53 -2.64
C LEU A 302 -9.45 19.98 -3.26
N SER A 303 -10.04 21.07 -2.78
CA SER A 303 -11.29 21.62 -3.31
C SER A 303 -11.17 22.00 -4.78
N LYS A 304 -10.04 22.63 -5.18
CA LYS A 304 -9.77 22.96 -6.59
C LYS A 304 -9.70 21.73 -7.47
N GLU A 305 -9.01 20.69 -7.01
CA GLU A 305 -8.89 19.41 -7.74
C GLU A 305 -10.24 18.66 -7.81
N MET A 306 -11.07 18.76 -6.76
CA MET A 306 -12.37 18.11 -6.72
C MET A 306 -13.38 18.67 -7.74
N VAL A 307 -13.29 19.97 -8.08
CA VAL A 307 -14.19 20.60 -9.06
C VAL A 307 -14.07 19.95 -10.44
N THR A 308 -12.88 19.51 -10.82
CA THR A 308 -12.62 18.86 -12.12
C THR A 308 -12.67 17.33 -12.03
N ALA A 309 -12.60 16.76 -10.83
CA ALA A 309 -12.62 15.32 -10.61
C ALA A 309 -14.03 14.72 -10.78
N LYS A 310 -14.10 13.58 -11.47
CA LYS A 310 -15.33 12.77 -11.59
C LYS A 310 -15.58 11.95 -10.31
N ILE A 311 -16.04 12.63 -9.26
CA ILE A 311 -16.38 12.01 -7.96
C ILE A 311 -17.84 11.52 -7.99
N PRO A 312 -18.15 10.27 -7.63
CA PRO A 312 -19.53 9.79 -7.47
C PRO A 312 -20.32 10.58 -6.42
N ASP A 313 -21.64 10.72 -6.59
CA ASP A 313 -22.47 11.56 -5.72
C ASP A 313 -22.51 11.06 -4.26
N ASP A 314 -22.45 9.75 -4.04
CA ASP A 314 -22.36 9.15 -2.70
C ASP A 314 -21.07 9.53 -1.97
N GLN A 315 -19.95 9.60 -2.69
CA GLN A 315 -18.67 10.06 -2.14
C GLN A 315 -18.67 11.57 -1.95
N LEU A 316 -19.32 12.32 -2.85
CA LEU A 316 -19.42 13.78 -2.74
C LEU A 316 -20.24 14.19 -1.52
N LEU A 317 -21.33 13.48 -1.23
CA LEU A 317 -22.12 13.66 0.00
C LEU A 317 -21.29 13.37 1.26
N GLN A 318 -20.48 12.30 1.24
CA GLN A 318 -19.54 12.04 2.34
C GLN A 318 -18.55 13.19 2.53
N VAL A 319 -18.00 13.74 1.44
CA VAL A 319 -17.09 14.89 1.52
C VAL A 319 -17.79 16.12 2.09
N GLN A 320 -19.03 16.40 1.70
CA GLN A 320 -19.82 17.49 2.28
C GLN A 320 -19.95 17.35 3.80
N HIS A 321 -20.28 16.15 4.29
CA HIS A 321 -20.35 15.88 5.73
C HIS A 321 -19.00 16.06 6.43
N MET A 322 -17.91 15.59 5.82
CA MET A 322 -16.56 15.72 6.38
C MET A 322 -16.08 17.18 6.43
N MET A 323 -16.35 17.98 5.40
CA MET A 323 -16.04 19.41 5.38
C MET A 323 -16.84 20.18 6.44
N LYS A 324 -18.14 19.85 6.59
CA LYS A 324 -18.97 20.41 7.66
C LYS A 324 -18.44 20.05 9.05
N ALA A 325 -18.02 18.80 9.26
CA ALA A 325 -17.43 18.35 10.53
C ALA A 325 -16.09 19.03 10.85
N LEU A 326 -15.35 19.46 9.82
CA LEU A 326 -14.13 20.26 9.95
C LEU A 326 -14.40 21.77 10.07
N GLU A 327 -15.67 22.19 10.06
CA GLU A 327 -16.10 23.60 10.03
C GLU A 327 -15.42 24.39 8.89
N TYR A 328 -15.17 23.72 7.76
CA TYR A 328 -14.51 24.29 6.62
C TYR A 328 -15.53 24.64 5.53
N GLU A 329 -15.51 25.91 5.13
CA GLU A 329 -16.39 26.47 4.10
C GLU A 329 -15.55 26.94 2.91
N ASN A 330 -16.01 26.63 1.71
CA ASN A 330 -15.37 27.01 0.45
C ASN A 330 -16.45 27.19 -0.62
N ASP A 331 -16.54 28.39 -1.20
CA ASP A 331 -17.61 28.75 -2.14
C ASP A 331 -17.66 27.85 -3.37
N ALA A 332 -16.50 27.41 -3.87
CA ALA A 332 -16.43 26.52 -5.03
C ALA A 332 -17.00 25.14 -4.69
N MET A 333 -16.69 24.61 -3.50
CA MET A 333 -17.26 23.35 -3.03
C MET A 333 -18.75 23.45 -2.73
N LEU A 334 -19.20 24.54 -2.10
CA LEU A 334 -20.63 24.78 -1.85
C LEU A 334 -21.41 24.82 -3.16
N SER A 335 -20.87 25.51 -4.17
CA SER A 335 -21.44 25.54 -5.52
C SER A 335 -21.46 24.15 -6.16
N LEU A 336 -20.37 23.38 -6.03
CA LEU A 336 -20.29 22.01 -6.52
C LEU A 336 -21.32 21.09 -5.86
N PHE A 337 -21.49 21.18 -4.53
CA PHE A 337 -22.50 20.41 -3.80
C PHE A 337 -23.91 20.79 -4.21
N ALA A 338 -24.22 22.10 -4.29
CA ALA A 338 -25.53 22.57 -4.72
C ALA A 338 -25.87 22.09 -6.14
N TYR A 339 -24.92 22.20 -7.06
CA TYR A 339 -25.11 21.79 -8.45
C TYR A 339 -25.27 20.28 -8.61
N ARG A 340 -24.42 19.47 -7.96
CA ARG A 340 -24.43 18.02 -8.16
C ARG A 340 -25.43 17.29 -7.27
N LEU A 341 -25.50 17.66 -5.99
CA LEU A 341 -26.36 16.98 -5.02
C LEU A 341 -27.78 17.57 -5.02
N GLY A 342 -27.94 18.89 -5.19
CA GLY A 342 -29.27 19.52 -5.22
C GLY A 342 -30.14 19.07 -6.40
N ASN A 343 -29.53 18.83 -7.56
CA ASN A 343 -30.24 18.27 -8.72
C ASN A 343 -30.61 16.79 -8.54
N SER A 344 -29.84 16.03 -7.76
CA SER A 344 -30.09 14.61 -7.51
C SER A 344 -31.34 14.38 -6.64
N GLU A 345 -31.60 15.25 -5.66
CA GLU A 345 -32.81 15.18 -4.83
C GLU A 345 -34.09 15.46 -5.64
N LEU A 346 -34.01 16.36 -6.62
CA LEU A 346 -35.12 16.65 -7.54
C LEU A 346 -35.39 15.49 -8.49
N ALA A 347 -34.34 14.85 -9.02
CA ALA A 347 -34.48 13.69 -9.91
C ALA A 347 -35.03 12.45 -9.18
N GLY A 348 -34.70 12.25 -7.90
CA GLY A 348 -35.24 11.17 -7.07
C GLY A 348 -36.74 11.31 -6.80
N LYS A 349 -37.20 12.55 -6.55
CA LYS A 349 -38.63 12.86 -6.33
C LYS A 349 -39.51 12.71 -7.58
N GLN A 350 -38.93 12.70 -8.78
CA GLN A 350 -39.68 12.48 -10.03
C GLN A 350 -39.82 11.00 -10.40
N LYS A 351 -39.07 10.10 -9.76
CA LYS A 351 -39.08 8.65 -10.01
C LYS A 351 -39.81 7.84 -8.93
N ALA A 352 -40.13 8.46 -7.81
CA ALA A 352 -41.03 7.94 -6.78
C ALA A 352 -42.42 8.50 -7.03
#